data_AF-A0A235IID0-F1
#
_entry.id   AF-A0A235IID0-F1
#
_cell.length_a   1.000
_cell.length_b   1.000
_cell.length_c   1.000
_cell.angle_alpha   90.00
_cell.angle_beta   90.00
_cell.angle_gamma   90.00
#
_symmetry.space_group_name_H-M   'P 1'
#
loop_
_entity.id
_entity.type
_entity.pdbx_description
1 polymer ?
#
loop_
_entity_poly.entity_id
_entity_poly.type
_entity_poly.pdbx_seq_one_letter_code
_entity_poly.pdbx_strand_id
1 'polypeptide(L)'
;MALLIYIEVEVELVMHHSRHLRNIVVKRLELPGLSFRVTPDSTIGGYPIEALDIPPRASHPDGEPRYDLLNFRLKTKLDCSHFHRGQKVLVEKLQVE
;
A
#
# COMPACT_ATOMS: atom_id res chain seq x y z
N MET A 1 -22.68 -11.10 0.25
CA MET A 1 -22.06 -10.07 -0.61
C MET A 1 -20.86 -9.53 0.13
N ALA A 2 -19.66 -9.60 -0.44
CA ALA A 2 -18.49 -8.98 0.14
C ALA A 2 -18.60 -7.46 -0.01
N LEU A 3 -18.42 -6.70 1.08
CA LEU A 3 -18.40 -5.25 1.00
C LEU A 3 -17.04 -4.81 0.46
N LEU A 4 -17.04 -4.16 -0.69
CA LEU A 4 -15.85 -3.50 -1.23
C LEU A 4 -15.76 -2.09 -0.64
N ILE A 5 -14.58 -1.75 -0.14
CA ILE A 5 -14.27 -0.42 0.40
C ILE A 5 -13.11 0.20 -0.38
N TYR A 6 -12.94 1.50 -0.15
CA TYR A 6 -11.75 2.24 -0.48
C TYR A 6 -11.14 2.81 0.80
N ILE A 7 -9.84 3.08 0.77
CA ILE A 7 -9.13 3.79 1.83
C ILE A 7 -8.26 4.87 1.22
N GLU A 8 -8.14 6.00 1.90
CA GLU A 8 -7.15 7.02 1.55
C GLU A 8 -5.82 6.69 2.23
N VAL A 9 -4.73 6.78 1.47
CA VAL A 9 -3.38 6.54 1.95
C VAL A 9 -2.44 7.63 1.48
N GLU A 10 -1.38 7.87 2.26
CA GLU A 10 -0.28 8.74 1.90
C GLU A 10 0.97 7.91 1.61
N VAL A 11 1.64 8.20 0.49
CA VAL A 11 2.85 7.49 0.08
C VAL A 11 4.02 7.88 0.97
N GLU A 12 4.59 6.92 1.68
CA GLU A 12 5.74 7.14 2.55
C GLU A 12 7.06 6.83 1.84
N LEU A 13 7.08 5.75 1.05
CA LEU A 13 8.27 5.31 0.34
C LEU A 13 7.91 4.54 -0.93
N VAL A 14 8.62 4.81 -2.02
CA VAL A 14 8.58 4.03 -3.26
C VAL A 14 9.92 3.33 -3.45
N MET A 15 9.94 2.00 -3.28
CA MET A 15 11.14 1.19 -3.43
C MET A 15 11.26 0.66 -4.86
N HIS A 16 12.22 1.21 -5.61
CA HIS A 16 12.60 0.77 -6.95
C HIS A 16 13.99 0.09 -6.99
N HIS A 17 14.56 -0.20 -5.82
CA HIS A 17 15.92 -0.74 -5.66
C HIS A 17 15.99 -2.24 -6.02
N SER A 18 16.11 -2.52 -7.32
CA SER A 18 16.53 -3.77 -8.00
C SER A 18 15.56 -4.17 -9.12
N ARG A 19 15.94 -5.15 -9.95
CA ARG A 19 15.10 -5.68 -11.04
C ARG A 19 13.77 -6.29 -10.55
N HIS A 20 13.64 -6.59 -9.26
CA HIS A 20 12.53 -7.37 -8.70
C HIS A 20 11.64 -6.61 -7.70
N LEU A 21 12.11 -5.51 -7.12
CA LEU A 21 11.35 -4.77 -6.11
C LEU A 21 10.54 -3.62 -6.74
N ARG A 22 9.22 -3.66 -6.54
CA ARG A 22 8.20 -2.72 -7.06
C ARG A 22 7.22 -2.34 -5.95
N ASN A 23 7.77 -2.07 -4.77
CA ASN A 23 6.97 -1.94 -3.56
C ASN A 23 6.69 -0.48 -3.28
N ILE A 24 5.47 -0.19 -2.88
CA ILE A 24 5.06 1.09 -2.35
C ILE A 24 4.63 0.90 -0.90
N VAL A 25 5.24 1.69 -0.02
CA VAL A 25 4.91 1.74 1.39
C VAL A 25 4.08 2.99 1.63
N VAL A 26 2.93 2.81 2.27
CA VAL A 26 1.95 3.87 2.47
C VAL A 26 1.42 3.89 3.88
N LYS A 27 1.01 5.07 4.34
CA LYS A 27 0.36 5.29 5.64
C LYS A 27 -1.14 5.46 5.40
N ARG A 28 -1.97 4.74 6.15
CA ARG A 28 -3.44 4.96 6.11
C ARG A 28 -3.76 6.34 6.70
N LEU A 29 -4.60 7.10 6.02
CA LEU A 29 -5.07 8.41 6.51
C LEU A 29 -6.37 8.31 7.29
N GLU A 30 -7.20 7.30 7.00
CA GLU A 30 -8.52 7.13 7.65
C GLU A 30 -8.72 5.71 8.21
N LEU A 31 -9.50 5.65 9.30
CA LEU A 31 -10.04 4.48 10.03
C LEU A 31 -9.01 3.52 10.68
N PRO A 32 -8.69 3.72 11.98
CA PRO A 32 -8.11 2.65 12.77
C PRO A 32 -9.14 1.50 12.94
N GLY A 33 -8.70 0.25 12.72
CA GLY A 33 -9.46 -0.93 13.16
C GLY A 33 -10.21 -1.73 12.10
N LEU A 34 -10.13 -1.38 10.80
CA LEU A 34 -10.67 -2.23 9.73
C LEU A 34 -9.61 -3.20 9.19
N SER A 35 -9.86 -4.48 9.40
CA SER A 35 -9.20 -5.57 8.68
C SER A 35 -9.75 -5.63 7.25
N PHE A 36 -8.85 -5.75 6.30
CA PHE A 36 -9.23 -5.88 4.90
C PHE A 36 -8.28 -6.81 4.17
N ARG A 37 -8.77 -7.32 3.05
CA ARG A 37 -8.02 -8.11 2.09
C ARG A 37 -7.93 -7.39 0.75
N VAL A 38 -6.74 -7.41 0.16
CA VAL A 38 -6.52 -7.00 -1.24
C VAL A 38 -7.09 -8.07 -2.17
N THR A 39 -7.93 -7.65 -3.10
CA THR A 39 -8.51 -8.49 -4.14
C THR A 39 -7.63 -8.46 -5.41
N PRO A 40 -7.80 -9.41 -6.35
CA PRO A 40 -7.03 -9.42 -7.60
C PRO A 40 -7.19 -8.16 -8.47
N ASP A 41 -8.27 -7.40 -8.26
CA ASP A 41 -8.63 -6.20 -8.99
C ASP A 41 -8.43 -4.90 -8.19
N SER A 42 -7.85 -4.98 -6.98
CA SER A 42 -7.49 -3.79 -6.20
C SER A 42 -6.47 -2.93 -6.93
N THR A 43 -6.58 -1.61 -6.72
CA THR A 43 -5.66 -0.63 -7.30
C THR A 43 -5.25 0.42 -6.27
N ILE A 44 -4.11 1.07 -6.50
CA ILE A 44 -3.69 2.28 -5.80
C ILE A 44 -3.50 3.40 -6.81
N GLY A 45 -4.24 4.51 -6.66
CA GLY A 45 -4.21 5.61 -7.63
C GLY A 45 -4.49 5.16 -9.07
N GLY A 46 -5.33 4.12 -9.26
CA GLY A 46 -5.63 3.52 -10.56
C GLY A 46 -4.63 2.47 -11.07
N TYR A 47 -3.54 2.20 -10.34
CA TYR A 47 -2.54 1.20 -10.72
C TYR A 47 -2.76 -0.15 -10.01
N PRO A 48 -2.71 -1.29 -10.73
CA PRO A 48 -2.93 -2.60 -10.12
C PRO A 48 -1.90 -2.96 -9.05
N ILE A 49 -2.39 -3.50 -7.94
CA ILE A 49 -1.56 -3.90 -6.79
C ILE A 49 -1.80 -5.33 -6.35
N GLU A 50 -0.87 -5.83 -5.55
CA GLU A 50 -0.98 -7.04 -4.74
C GLU A 50 -0.57 -6.70 -3.30
N ALA A 51 -1.26 -7.25 -2.31
CA ALA A 51 -0.80 -7.17 -0.92
C ALA A 51 0.48 -7.99 -0.74
N LEU A 52 1.43 -7.44 0.01
CA LEU A 52 2.51 -8.22 0.56
C LEU A 52 2.19 -8.52 2.02
N ASP A 53 2.16 -9.80 2.37
CA ASP A 53 2.02 -10.27 3.75
C ASP A 53 3.33 -10.12 4.55
N ILE A 54 4.07 -9.06 4.25
CA ILE A 54 5.37 -8.75 4.84
C ILE A 54 5.29 -7.32 5.35
N PRO A 55 5.40 -7.11 6.69
CA PRO A 55 5.42 -5.77 7.24
C PRO A 55 6.55 -4.95 6.59
N PRO A 56 6.32 -3.66 6.31
CA PRO A 56 7.35 -2.83 5.71
C PRO A 56 8.60 -2.86 6.61
N ARG A 57 9.78 -2.92 5.99
CA ARG A 57 11.08 -2.92 6.69
C ARG A 57 11.39 -1.58 7.37
N ALA A 58 10.41 -0.68 7.48
CA ALA A 58 10.55 0.60 8.14
C ALA A 58 10.37 0.39 9.65
N SER A 59 11.41 0.71 10.41
CA SER A 59 11.30 0.86 11.86
C SER A 59 10.97 2.32 12.18
N HIS A 60 10.22 2.54 13.26
CA HIS A 60 10.18 3.81 13.95
C HIS A 60 11.60 4.18 14.43
N PRO A 61 11.87 5.47 14.73
CA PRO A 61 13.17 5.90 15.27
C PRO A 61 13.60 5.17 16.56
N ASP A 62 12.64 4.60 17.30
CA ASP A 62 12.85 3.79 18.51
C ASP A 62 13.20 2.32 18.22
N GLY A 63 13.18 1.89 16.96
CA GLY A 63 13.49 0.53 16.51
C GLY A 63 12.27 -0.37 16.30
N GLU A 64 11.08 0.03 16.72
CA GLU A 64 9.86 -0.78 16.59
C GLU A 64 9.39 -0.87 15.12
N PRO A 65 8.87 -2.02 14.66
CA PRO A 65 8.30 -2.13 13.31
C PRO A 65 7.11 -1.18 13.11
N ARG A 66 7.07 -0.49 11.97
CA ARG A 66 5.95 0.39 11.60
C ARG A 66 4.73 -0.40 11.12
N TYR A 67 3.97 -0.96 12.06
CA TYR A 67 2.70 -1.66 11.77
C TYR A 67 1.57 -0.72 11.30
N ASP A 68 1.76 0.59 11.44
CA ASP A 68 0.86 1.61 10.92
C ASP A 68 1.00 1.81 9.39
N LEU A 69 2.03 1.21 8.80
CA LEU A 69 2.30 1.26 7.36
C LEU A 69 1.84 -0.01 6.65
N LEU A 70 1.38 0.18 5.42
CA LEU A 70 1.01 -0.89 4.51
C LEU A 70 2.07 -1.02 3.42
N ASN A 71 2.22 -2.23 2.91
CA ASN A 71 3.15 -2.56 1.85
C ASN A 71 2.41 -3.21 0.68
N PHE A 72 2.36 -2.50 -0.44
CA PHE A 72 1.76 -2.99 -1.67
C PHE A 72 2.83 -3.23 -2.73
N ARG A 73 2.66 -4.29 -3.53
CA ARG A 73 3.48 -4.52 -4.72
C ARG A 73 2.71 -4.04 -5.94
N LEU A 74 3.33 -3.15 -6.71
CA LEU A 74 2.84 -2.73 -8.02
C LEU A 74 3.09 -3.84 -9.04
N LYS A 75 2.11 -4.10 -9.91
CA LYS A 75 2.25 -5.14 -10.95
C LYS A 75 3.32 -4.78 -11.98
N THR A 76 3.43 -3.51 -12.39
CA THR A 76 4.48 -3.09 -13.32
C THR A 76 5.49 -2.16 -12.67
N LYS A 77 6.72 -2.14 -13.19
CA LYS A 77 7.79 -1.29 -12.66
C LYS A 77 7.61 0.17 -13.07
N LEU A 78 6.99 0.42 -14.23
CA LEU A 78 6.74 1.76 -14.74
C LEU A 78 5.75 2.51 -13.83
N ASP A 79 4.79 1.78 -13.25
CA ASP A 79 3.81 2.33 -12.31
C ASP A 79 4.48 3.04 -11.13
N CYS A 80 5.63 2.56 -10.63
CA CYS A 80 6.35 3.17 -9.52
C CYS A 80 6.73 4.65 -9.78
N SER A 81 6.97 5.03 -11.03
CA SER A 81 7.38 6.39 -11.39
C SER A 81 6.26 7.42 -11.23
N HIS A 82 5.01 6.97 -11.12
CA HIS A 82 3.84 7.81 -10.93
C HIS A 82 3.57 8.16 -9.46
N PHE A 83 4.37 7.62 -8.54
CA PHE A 83 4.22 7.85 -7.12
C PHE A 83 5.36 8.68 -6.54
N HIS A 84 4.99 9.62 -5.67
CA HIS A 84 5.94 10.47 -4.95
C HIS A 84 5.65 10.43 -3.45
N ARG A 85 6.70 10.59 -2.64
CA ARG A 85 6.55 10.66 -1.18
C ARG A 85 5.66 11.86 -0.80
N GLY A 86 4.75 11.65 0.15
CA GLY A 86 3.75 12.62 0.60
C GLY A 86 2.51 12.70 -0.30
N GLN A 87 2.46 11.95 -1.42
CA GLN A 87 1.31 11.94 -2.30
C GLN A 87 0.14 11.18 -1.64
N LYS A 88 -1.05 11.78 -1.67
CA LYS A 88 -2.29 11.12 -1.24
C LYS A 88 -2.95 10.42 -2.41
N VAL A 89 -3.33 9.16 -2.21
CA VAL A 89 -3.95 8.33 -3.24
C VAL A 89 -5.01 7.43 -2.60
N LEU A 90 -5.99 7.01 -3.40
CA LEU A 90 -6.98 6.03 -2.98
C LEU A 90 -6.48 4.62 -3.29
N VAL A 91 -6.70 3.71 -2.33
CA VAL A 91 -6.67 2.27 -2.59
C VAL A 91 -8.10 1.80 -2.70
N GLU A 92 -8.43 1.18 -3.83
CA GLU A 92 -9.79 0.81 -4.17
C GLU A 92 -9.98 -0.70 -4.21
N LYS A 93 -11.25 -1.11 -4.09
CA LYS A 93 -11.70 -2.51 -4.21
C LYS A 93 -11.00 -3.43 -3.21
N LEU A 94 -10.95 -2.98 -1.95
CA LEU A 94 -10.53 -3.83 -0.85
C LEU A 94 -11.75 -4.55 -0.29
N GLN A 95 -11.60 -5.81 0.10
CA GLN A 95 -12.67 -6.58 0.75
C GLN A 95 -12.55 -6.44 2.27
N VAL A 96 -13.63 -6.04 2.94
CA VAL A 96 -13.68 -6.07 4.43
C VAL A 96 -13.75 -7.51 4.92
N GLU A 97 -12.99 -7.82 5.96
CA GLU A 97 -13.04 -9.10 6.69
C GLU A 97 -14.05 -9.09 7.85
#